data_AF-A0A0B4R714-F1
#
_entry.id   AF-A0A0B4R714-F1
#
_cell.length_a   1.000
_cell.length_b   1.000
_cell.length_c   1.000
_cell.angle_alpha   90.00
_cell.angle_beta   90.00
_cell.angle_gamma   90.00
#
_symmetry.space_group_name_H-M   'P 1'
#
loop_
_entity.id
_entity.type
_entity.pdbx_description
1 polymer ?
#
loop_
_entity_poly.entity_id
_entity_poly.type
_entity_poly.pdbx_seq_one_letter_code
_entity_poly.pdbx_strand_id
1 'polypeptide(L)'
;YTWENSPMNFDHVGKAYLCLFQVATFKGWIQIMNDAIDSREVGKQPIRETNIYMYLYFVFFIIFGSFFTLNLFIGVIIDNFNEQKKKAGGSLEMFMTEDQKKYYNAMKKMGSKKPLKAIPRPRWRPQAIVFEIVTNKKFDMIIML
;
A
#
# COMPACT_ATOMS: atom_id res chain seq x y z
N TYR A 1 37.83 -16.80 -23.89
CA TYR A 1 37.22 -16.84 -22.55
C TYR A 1 37.49 -15.52 -21.86
N THR A 2 36.48 -14.91 -21.23
CA THR A 2 36.63 -13.70 -20.40
C THR A 2 36.34 -14.06 -18.95
N TRP A 3 37.00 -13.36 -18.02
CA TRP A 3 36.75 -13.48 -16.59
C TRP A 3 36.10 -12.19 -16.12
N GLU A 4 34.81 -12.24 -15.81
CA GLU A 4 34.00 -11.07 -15.49
C GLU A 4 33.42 -11.20 -14.09
N ASN A 5 33.34 -10.07 -13.39
CA ASN A 5 32.80 -9.99 -12.04
C ASN A 5 31.31 -9.64 -12.10
N SER A 6 30.54 -10.12 -11.13
CA SER A 6 29.11 -9.81 -11.05
C SER A 6 28.91 -8.29 -10.88
N PRO A 7 27.96 -7.68 -11.62
CA PRO A 7 27.66 -6.26 -11.48
C PRO A 7 27.29 -5.85 -10.06
N MET A 8 26.65 -6.73 -9.29
CA MET A 8 26.32 -6.55 -7.88
C MET A 8 27.09 -7.57 -7.05
N ASN A 9 27.99 -7.10 -6.18
CA ASN A 9 28.87 -7.95 -5.38
C ASN A 9 29.27 -7.27 -4.07
N PHE A 10 30.02 -7.98 -3.24
CA PHE A 10 30.42 -7.57 -1.90
C PHE A 10 31.89 -7.10 -1.80
N ASP A 11 32.52 -6.68 -2.91
CA ASP A 11 33.95 -6.33 -2.93
C ASP A 11 34.26 -5.05 -2.11
N HIS A 12 33.28 -4.15 -2.00
CA HIS A 12 33.41 -2.87 -1.28
C HIS A 12 32.15 -2.60 -0.45
N VAL A 13 32.32 -1.90 0.67
CA VAL A 13 31.23 -1.59 1.61
C VAL A 13 30.06 -0.87 0.93
N GLY A 14 30.32 0.14 0.09
CA GLY A 14 29.26 0.86 -0.62
C GLY A 14 28.46 -0.03 -1.58
N LYS A 15 29.14 -0.92 -2.30
CA LYS A 15 28.51 -1.87 -3.23
C LYS A 15 27.78 -2.98 -2.48
N ALA A 16 28.31 -3.42 -1.34
CA ALA A 16 27.65 -4.32 -0.42
C ALA A 16 26.34 -3.71 0.11
N TYR A 17 26.32 -2.43 0.50
CA TYR A 17 25.08 -1.74 0.89
C TYR A 17 24.04 -1.75 -0.24
N LEU A 18 24.45 -1.52 -1.49
CA LEU A 18 23.54 -1.61 -2.64
C LEU A 18 23.00 -3.04 -2.85
N CYS A 19 23.85 -4.06 -2.67
CA CYS A 19 23.43 -5.46 -2.74
C CYS A 19 22.43 -5.80 -1.63
N LEU A 20 22.72 -5.40 -0.40
CA LEU A 20 21.83 -5.59 0.74
C LEU A 20 20.51 -4.84 0.57
N PHE A 21 20.51 -3.66 -0.05
CA PHE A 21 19.29 -2.93 -0.41
C PHE A 21 18.44 -3.69 -1.45
N GLN A 22 19.06 -4.28 -2.48
CA GLN A 22 18.36 -5.14 -3.44
C GLN A 22 17.76 -6.40 -2.79
N VAL A 23 18.52 -7.02 -1.88
CA VAL A 23 18.02 -8.13 -1.06
C VAL A 23 16.85 -7.70 -0.18
N ALA A 24 16.95 -6.55 0.49
CA ALA A 24 15.91 -6.04 1.37
C ALA A 24 14.60 -5.69 0.64
N THR A 25 14.69 -5.29 -0.62
CA THR A 25 13.53 -4.98 -1.48
C THR A 25 13.00 -6.18 -2.27
N PHE A 26 13.66 -7.34 -2.17
CA PHE A 26 13.37 -8.55 -2.94
C PHE A 26 13.38 -8.35 -4.46
N LYS A 27 14.20 -7.41 -4.96
CA LYS A 27 14.36 -7.13 -6.41
C LYS A 27 15.82 -7.32 -6.79
N GLY A 28 16.10 -8.19 -7.77
CA GLY A 28 17.48 -8.52 -8.17
C GLY A 28 18.25 -9.44 -7.20
N TRP A 29 17.65 -9.77 -6.05
CA TRP A 29 18.27 -10.55 -4.97
C TRP A 29 18.69 -11.97 -5.34
N ILE A 30 17.98 -12.62 -6.27
CA ILE A 30 18.27 -14.00 -6.70
C ILE A 30 19.67 -14.13 -7.29
N GLN A 31 20.10 -13.18 -8.14
CA GLN A 31 21.43 -13.23 -8.74
C GLN A 31 22.52 -13.08 -7.67
N ILE A 32 22.35 -12.11 -6.76
CA ILE A 32 23.27 -11.87 -5.65
C ILE A 32 23.40 -13.12 -4.76
N MET A 33 22.27 -13.80 -4.50
CA MET A 33 22.27 -15.03 -3.73
C MET A 33 22.97 -16.16 -4.45
N ASN A 34 22.64 -16.40 -5.73
CA ASN A 34 23.25 -17.46 -6.52
C ASN A 34 24.78 -17.28 -6.59
N ASP A 35 25.24 -16.05 -6.86
CA ASP A 35 26.67 -15.73 -6.91
C ASP A 35 27.38 -16.02 -5.56
N ALA A 36 26.69 -15.79 -4.44
CA ALA A 36 27.21 -16.10 -3.11
C ALA A 36 27.15 -17.60 -2.77
N ILE A 37 26.11 -18.32 -3.19
CA ILE A 37 25.94 -19.76 -2.93
C ILE A 37 26.91 -20.59 -3.77
N ASP A 38 27.19 -20.16 -5.00
CA ASP A 38 28.12 -20.84 -5.91
C ASP A 38 29.58 -20.45 -5.63
N SER A 39 29.80 -19.52 -4.70
CA SER A 39 31.13 -19.00 -4.36
C SER A 39 32.08 -20.05 -3.79
N ARG A 40 33.36 -19.89 -4.11
CA ARG A 40 34.47 -20.72 -3.64
C ARG A 40 35.60 -19.82 -3.12
N GLU A 41 36.84 -20.25 -3.25
CA GLU A 41 38.00 -19.39 -2.98
C GLU A 41 38.19 -18.34 -4.09
N VAL A 42 38.87 -17.24 -3.73
CA VAL A 42 39.24 -16.18 -4.66
C VAL A 42 40.05 -16.74 -5.83
N GLY A 43 39.68 -16.36 -7.06
CA GLY A 43 40.33 -16.83 -8.28
C GLY A 43 39.93 -18.23 -8.75
N LYS A 44 39.04 -18.94 -8.02
CA LYS A 44 38.45 -20.20 -8.48
C LYS A 44 37.09 -19.95 -9.12
N GLN A 45 36.78 -20.69 -10.20
CA GLN A 45 35.49 -20.60 -10.86
C GLN A 45 34.37 -21.08 -9.92
N PRO A 46 33.26 -20.34 -9.79
CA PRO A 46 32.08 -20.77 -9.04
C PRO A 46 31.59 -22.14 -9.53
N ILE A 47 31.14 -22.97 -8.60
CA ILE A 47 30.50 -24.24 -8.91
C ILE A 47 29.16 -24.24 -8.19
N ARG A 48 28.13 -24.65 -8.91
CA ARG A 48 26.76 -24.67 -8.42
C ARG A 48 26.66 -25.29 -7.02
N GLU A 49 26.05 -24.55 -6.10
CA GLU A 49 25.70 -24.98 -4.75
C GLU A 49 26.91 -25.47 -3.92
N THR A 50 28.10 -24.91 -4.14
CA THR A 50 29.28 -25.28 -3.35
C THR A 50 29.21 -24.77 -1.91
N ASN A 51 28.68 -23.57 -1.70
CA ASN A 51 28.63 -22.89 -0.41
C ASN A 51 27.18 -22.71 0.07
N ILE A 52 26.48 -23.84 0.25
CA ILE A 52 25.05 -23.87 0.61
C ILE A 52 24.72 -23.09 1.89
N TYR A 53 25.67 -22.98 2.82
CA TYR A 53 25.43 -22.29 4.09
C TYR A 53 25.19 -20.79 3.92
N MET A 54 25.54 -20.21 2.76
CA MET A 54 25.27 -18.80 2.46
C MET A 54 23.78 -18.47 2.38
N TYR A 55 22.89 -19.46 2.14
CA TYR A 55 21.44 -19.24 2.30
C TYR A 55 21.10 -18.71 3.68
N LEU A 56 21.76 -19.21 4.73
CA LEU A 56 21.49 -18.78 6.11
C LEU A 56 21.83 -17.31 6.31
N TYR A 57 22.93 -16.82 5.73
CA TYR A 57 23.29 -15.39 5.80
C TYR A 57 22.15 -14.50 5.29
N PHE A 58 21.59 -14.80 4.11
CA PHE A 58 20.50 -14.00 3.55
C PHE A 58 19.20 -14.16 4.33
N VAL A 59 18.88 -15.36 4.84
CA VAL A 59 17.71 -15.57 5.70
C VAL A 59 17.81 -14.73 6.98
N PHE A 60 18.97 -14.75 7.65
CA PHE A 60 19.22 -13.93 8.83
C PHE A 60 19.12 -12.44 8.49
N PHE A 61 19.71 -12.00 7.38
CA PHE A 61 19.61 -10.60 6.95
C PHE A 61 18.16 -10.18 6.64
N ILE A 62 17.37 -11.02 5.98
CA ILE A 62 15.96 -10.70 5.69
C ILE A 62 15.14 -10.57 6.98
N ILE A 63 15.36 -11.44 7.96
CA ILE A 63 14.66 -11.37 9.25
C ILE A 63 15.14 -10.16 10.06
N PHE A 64 16.44 -10.05 10.31
CA PHE A 64 17.02 -9.05 11.20
C PHE A 64 17.25 -7.69 10.56
N GLY A 65 17.81 -7.67 9.36
CA GLY A 65 18.15 -6.45 8.62
C GLY A 65 16.95 -5.81 7.93
N SER A 66 16.02 -6.59 7.38
CA SER A 66 14.89 -6.05 6.62
C SER A 66 13.60 -6.00 7.43
N PHE A 67 13.12 -7.13 7.96
CA PHE A 67 11.81 -7.20 8.60
C PHE A 67 11.72 -6.34 9.87
N PHE A 68 12.67 -6.47 10.79
CA PHE A 68 12.68 -5.63 12.00
C PHE A 68 12.91 -4.15 11.70
N THR A 69 13.86 -3.82 10.81
CA THR A 69 14.13 -2.42 10.43
C THR A 69 12.92 -1.75 9.79
N LEU A 70 12.23 -2.44 8.87
CA LEU A 70 11.03 -1.93 8.21
C LEU A 70 9.91 -1.72 9.24
N ASN A 71 9.68 -2.68 10.13
CA ASN A 71 8.66 -2.55 11.18
C ASN A 71 8.97 -1.39 12.14
N LEU A 72 10.22 -1.24 12.56
CA LEU A 72 10.65 -0.11 13.39
C LEU A 72 10.43 1.22 12.67
N PHE A 73 10.84 1.30 11.40
CA PHE A 73 10.68 2.51 10.59
C PHE A 73 9.21 2.91 10.43
N ILE A 74 8.33 1.95 10.11
CA ILE A 74 6.89 2.17 10.04
C ILE A 74 6.34 2.62 11.39
N GLY A 75 6.76 1.99 12.50
CA GLY A 75 6.34 2.37 13.85
C GLY A 75 6.67 3.82 14.18
N VAL A 76 7.93 4.22 13.98
CA VAL A 76 8.38 5.60 14.23
C VAL A 76 7.62 6.60 13.36
N ILE A 77 7.37 6.28 12.09
CA ILE A 77 6.59 7.14 11.18
C ILE A 77 5.15 7.30 11.65
N ILE A 78 4.49 6.20 12.01
CA ILE A 78 3.10 6.22 12.50
C ILE A 78 3.00 7.02 13.79
N ASP A 79 3.94 6.84 14.72
CA ASP A 79 3.98 7.58 15.97
C ASP A 79 4.17 9.07 15.73
N ASN A 80 5.09 9.44 14.82
CA ASN A 80 5.28 10.83 14.43
C ASN A 80 4.03 11.43 13.78
N PHE A 81 3.36 10.71 12.87
CA PHE A 81 2.10 11.16 12.28
C PHE A 81 0.99 11.31 13.31
N ASN A 82 0.91 10.41 14.30
CA ASN A 82 -0.06 10.53 15.40
C ASN A 82 0.22 11.74 16.29
N GLU A 83 1.49 12.06 16.53
CA GLU A 83 1.88 13.27 17.26
C GLU A 83 1.50 14.54 16.49
N GLN A 84 1.83 14.59 15.19
CA GLN A 84 1.46 15.70 14.33
C GLN A 84 -0.07 15.85 14.23
N LYS A 85 -0.80 14.74 14.09
CA LYS A 85 -2.26 14.71 14.09
C LYS A 85 -2.86 15.30 15.36
N LYS A 86 -2.29 15.01 16.54
CA LYS A 86 -2.74 15.57 17.83
C LYS A 86 -2.47 17.08 17.90
N LYS A 87 -1.32 17.53 17.44
CA LYS A 87 -0.95 18.97 17.40
C LYS A 87 -1.83 19.75 16.42
N ALA A 88 -2.12 19.15 15.27
CA ALA A 88 -2.92 19.74 14.21
C ALA A 88 -4.44 19.58 14.42
N GLY A 89 -4.94 19.13 15.58
CA GLY A 89 -6.40 19.04 15.82
C GLY A 89 -7.13 17.88 15.14
N GLY A 90 -6.50 17.13 14.24
CA GLY A 90 -7.06 15.93 13.61
C GLY A 90 -6.39 15.53 12.29
N SER A 91 -6.73 14.35 11.76
CA SER A 91 -6.11 13.86 10.51
C SER A 91 -6.57 14.65 9.29
N LEU A 92 -7.80 15.16 9.35
CA LEU A 92 -8.36 16.07 8.35
C LEU A 92 -7.55 17.36 8.24
N GLU A 93 -7.04 17.84 9.37
CA GLU A 93 -6.36 19.13 9.45
C GLU A 93 -4.91 19.06 8.95
N MET A 94 -4.28 17.89 9.07
CA MET A 94 -2.89 17.67 8.70
C MET A 94 -2.68 17.48 7.19
N PHE A 95 -3.65 16.89 6.47
CA PHE A 95 -3.46 16.48 5.07
C PHE A 95 -4.31 17.23 4.05
N MET A 96 -5.24 18.10 4.48
CA MET A 96 -6.16 18.77 3.58
C MET A 96 -6.07 20.29 3.68
N THR A 97 -6.25 20.96 2.55
CA THR A 97 -6.38 22.41 2.51
C THR A 97 -7.71 22.85 3.08
N GLU A 98 -7.82 24.12 3.48
CA GLU A 98 -9.05 24.69 4.04
C GLU A 98 -10.28 24.50 3.14
N ASP A 99 -10.12 24.63 1.81
CA ASP A 99 -11.22 24.43 0.88
C ASP A 99 -11.62 22.95 0.76
N GLN A 100 -10.65 22.04 0.74
CA GLN A 100 -10.93 20.59 0.78
C GLN A 100 -11.67 20.20 2.07
N LYS A 101 -11.34 20.81 3.21
CA LYS A 101 -12.09 20.60 4.47
C LYS A 101 -13.54 21.05 4.36
N LYS A 102 -13.82 22.21 3.75
CA LYS A 102 -15.20 22.68 3.50
C LYS A 102 -15.97 21.68 2.63
N TYR A 103 -15.36 21.21 1.53
CA TYR A 103 -15.98 20.21 0.65
C TYR A 103 -16.25 18.88 1.38
N TYR A 104 -15.27 18.37 2.14
CA TYR A 104 -15.44 17.15 2.94
C TYR A 104 -16.60 17.29 3.94
N ASN A 105 -16.66 18.42 4.67
CA ASN A 105 -17.72 18.67 5.64
C ASN A 105 -19.10 18.78 4.98
N ALA A 106 -19.19 19.39 3.79
CA ALA A 106 -20.42 19.45 3.02
C ALA A 106 -20.89 18.04 2.57
N MET A 107 -19.98 17.21 2.07
CA MET A 107 -20.29 15.83 1.67
C MET A 107 -20.71 14.97 2.85
N LYS A 108 -20.01 15.07 3.99
CA LYS A 108 -20.36 14.37 5.23
C LYS A 108 -21.76 14.76 5.70
N LYS A 109 -22.10 16.06 5.65
CA LYS A 109 -23.44 16.56 6.04
C LYS A 109 -24.52 16.06 5.08
N MET A 110 -24.24 16.01 3.78
CA MET A 110 -25.17 15.48 2.78
C MET A 110 -25.49 14.01 3.00
N GLY A 111 -24.49 13.18 3.32
CA GLY A 111 -24.72 11.76 3.65
C GLY A 111 -25.56 11.55 4.91
N SER A 112 -25.46 12.45 5.89
CA SER A 112 -26.29 12.39 7.11
C SER A 112 -27.71 12.94 6.96
N LYS A 113 -28.06 13.50 5.79
CA LYS A 113 -29.35 14.16 5.57
C LYS A 113 -30.44 13.10 5.44
N LYS A 114 -31.45 13.18 6.31
CA LYS A 114 -32.64 12.32 6.22
C LYS A 114 -33.30 12.49 4.84
N PRO A 115 -33.85 11.41 4.27
CA PRO A 115 -34.63 11.52 3.04
C PRO A 115 -35.76 12.53 3.22
N LEU A 116 -36.06 13.27 2.17
CA LEU A 116 -37.16 14.23 2.17
C LEU A 116 -38.47 13.52 2.47
N LYS A 117 -39.40 14.23 3.12
CA LYS A 117 -40.76 13.72 3.34
C LYS A 117 -41.36 13.35 1.99
N ALA A 118 -42.09 12.23 1.95
CA ALA A 118 -42.80 11.80 0.76
C ALA A 118 -43.70 12.94 0.24
N ILE A 119 -43.73 13.09 -1.09
CA ILE A 119 -44.52 14.12 -1.76
C ILE A 119 -46.01 13.86 -1.44
N PRO A 120 -46.80 14.89 -1.08
CA PRO A 120 -48.21 14.70 -0.78
C PRO A 120 -49.01 14.29 -2.02
N ARG A 121 -50.03 13.46 -1.82
CA ARG A 121 -50.93 13.01 -2.90
C ARG A 121 -51.66 14.22 -3.53
N PRO A 122 -51.67 14.36 -4.87
CA PRO A 122 -52.37 15.45 -5.55
C PRO A 122 -53.90 15.32 -5.38
N ARG A 123 -54.59 16.47 -5.37
CA ARG A 123 -56.06 16.52 -5.16
C ARG A 123 -56.87 16.07 -6.38
N TRP A 124 -56.35 16.27 -7.58
CA TRP A 124 -57.06 15.95 -8.83
C TRP A 124 -56.97 14.46 -9.14
N ARG A 125 -58.11 13.82 -9.42
CA ARG A 125 -58.22 12.35 -9.50
C ARG A 125 -57.31 11.70 -10.55
N PRO A 126 -57.23 12.20 -11.80
CA PRO A 126 -56.32 11.63 -12.79
C PRO A 126 -54.85 11.71 -12.36
N GLN A 127 -54.43 12.84 -11.77
CA GLN A 127 -53.08 13.01 -11.21
C GLN A 127 -52.82 12.07 -10.02
N ALA A 128 -53.82 11.80 -9.18
CA ALA A 128 -53.69 10.90 -8.03
C ALA A 128 -53.45 9.45 -8.45
N ILE A 129 -54.10 8.99 -9.53
CA ILE A 129 -53.91 7.64 -10.09
C ILE A 129 -52.48 7.50 -10.63
N VAL A 130 -52.00 8.48 -11.40
CA VAL A 130 -50.62 8.47 -11.93
C VAL A 130 -49.59 8.50 -10.79
N PHE A 131 -49.84 9.30 -9.75
CA PHE A 131 -48.97 9.37 -8.57
C PHE A 131 -48.85 8.01 -7.86
N GLU A 132 -49.95 7.28 -7.68
CA GLU A 132 -49.95 5.96 -7.03
C GLU A 132 -49.20 4.89 -7.84
N ILE A 133 -49.26 4.96 -9.18
CA ILE A 133 -48.52 4.06 -10.06
C ILE A 133 -47.02 4.33 -9.93
N VAL A 134 -46.58 5.58 -10.08
CA VAL A 134 -45.15 5.97 -10.10
C VAL A 134 -44.50 5.85 -8.72
N THR A 135 -45.25 6.00 -7.64
CA THR A 135 -44.71 5.89 -6.27
C THR A 135 -44.65 4.43 -5.77
N ASN A 136 -45.10 3.46 -6.56
CA ASN A 136 -45.12 2.05 -6.16
C ASN A 136 -43.76 1.38 -6.38
N LYS A 137 -43.26 0.64 -5.39
CA LYS A 137 -42.02 -0.16 -5.51
C LYS A 137 -41.99 -1.10 -6.72
N LYS A 138 -43.16 -1.61 -7.16
CA LYS A 138 -43.25 -2.46 -8.35
C LYS A 138 -42.90 -1.71 -9.62
N PHE A 139 -43.26 -0.42 -9.71
CA PHE A 139 -42.87 0.44 -10.82
C PHE A 139 -41.35 0.64 -10.83
N ASP A 140 -40.75 0.93 -9.66
CA ASP A 140 -39.28 1.03 -9.55
C ASP A 140 -38.56 -0.25 -9.98
N MET A 141 -39.07 -1.43 -9.58
CA MET A 141 -38.51 -2.73 -10.00
C MET A 141 -38.62 -2.96 -11.51
N ILE A 142 -39.69 -2.51 -12.16
CA ILE A 142 -39.87 -2.61 -13.62
C ILE A 142 -38.88 -1.70 -14.36
N ILE A 143 -38.56 -0.51 -13.83
CA ILE A 143 -37.60 0.43 -14.44
C ILE A 143 -36.15 -0.02 -14.28
N MET A 144 -35.82 -0.73 -13.19
CA MET A 144 -34.47 -1.25 -12.94
C MET A 144 -34.16 -2.55 -13.71
N LEU A 145 -35.17 -3.21 -14.27
CA LEU A 145 -35.07 -4.41 -15.13
C LEU A 145 -34.82 -4.01 -16.59
#